data_AF-A0A1U0JNU2-F1
#
_entry.id   AF-A0A1U0JNU2-F1
#
_cell.length_a   1.000
_cell.length_b   1.000
_cell.length_c   1.000
_cell.angle_alpha   90.00
_cell.angle_beta   90.00
_cell.angle_gamma   90.00
#
_symmetry.space_group_name_H-M   'P 1'
#
loop_
_entity.id
_entity.type
_entity.pdbx_description
1 polymer ?
#
loop_
_entity_poly.entity_id
_entity_poly.type
_entity_poly.pdbx_seq_one_letter_code
_entity_poly.pdbx_strand_id
1 'polypeptide(L)'
;MIEVLSDVPEGVVGFRVSGRLAGNELREFTSTIKEALNSDELRIVEVIANDYEGFGPGGLAEDLKLGLGMLFQHHSAFKKIAVVTDKEWVTHTLHALAWMVPGEISLFGLDELDRAKVWAAS
;
A
#
# COMPACT_ATOMS: atom_id res chain seq x y z
N MET A 1 -8.45 -8.19 6.46
CA MET A 1 -9.26 -7.01 6.80
C MET A 1 -8.50 -5.73 6.46
N ILE A 2 -9.20 -4.70 5.98
CA ILE A 2 -8.65 -3.37 5.68
C ILE A 2 -9.26 -2.36 6.66
N GLU A 3 -8.42 -1.58 7.33
CA GLU A 3 -8.83 -0.49 8.23
C GLU A 3 -8.24 0.84 7.75
N VAL A 4 -9.06 1.88 7.60
CA VAL A 4 -8.58 3.22 7.21
C VAL A 4 -7.95 3.91 8.42
N LEU A 5 -6.78 4.52 8.24
CA LEU A 5 -6.14 5.35 9.25
C LEU A 5 -6.75 6.76 9.19
N SER A 6 -7.33 7.21 10.29
CA SER A 6 -7.90 8.57 10.41
C SER A 6 -6.85 9.63 10.74
N ASP A 7 -5.71 9.22 11.27
CA ASP A 7 -4.60 10.10 11.66
C ASP A 7 -3.48 10.05 10.61
N VAL A 8 -3.74 10.68 9.47
CA VAL A 8 -2.76 10.87 8.39
C VAL A 8 -2.78 12.32 7.90
N PRO A 9 -1.65 12.83 7.36
CA PRO A 9 -1.59 14.17 6.78
C PRO A 9 -2.58 14.36 5.62
N GLU A 10 -2.98 15.60 5.38
CA GLU A 10 -3.86 15.96 4.26
C GLU A 10 -3.24 15.52 2.92
N GLY A 11 -4.08 14.94 2.05
CA GLY A 11 -3.63 14.41 0.75
C GLY A 11 -2.86 13.08 0.84
N VAL A 12 -2.75 12.47 2.02
CA VAL A 12 -2.23 11.12 2.22
C VAL A 12 -3.37 10.18 2.59
N VAL A 13 -3.34 8.99 2.00
CA VAL A 13 -4.27 7.92 2.34
C VAL A 13 -3.55 6.86 3.14
N GLY A 14 -3.99 6.66 4.38
CA GLY A 14 -3.46 5.64 5.25
C GLY A 14 -4.44 4.48 5.42
N PHE A 15 -3.94 3.26 5.39
CA PHE A 15 -4.71 2.09 5.76
C PHE A 15 -3.84 0.98 6.34
N ARG A 16 -4.46 0.11 7.12
CA ARG A 16 -3.86 -1.08 7.72
C ARG A 16 -4.50 -2.33 7.13
N VAL A 17 -3.67 -3.31 6.82
CA VAL A 17 -4.08 -4.64 6.38
C VAL A 17 -3.66 -5.68 7.42
N SER A 18 -4.59 -6.57 7.77
CA SER A 18 -4.40 -7.62 8.78
C SER A 18 -5.14 -8.91 8.39
N GLY A 19 -4.74 -10.03 9.00
CA GLY A 19 -5.32 -11.35 8.72
C GLY A 19 -5.20 -11.74 7.25
N ARG A 20 -6.27 -12.32 6.70
CA ARG A 20 -6.40 -12.62 5.27
C ARG A 20 -7.18 -11.53 4.56
N LEU A 21 -6.69 -11.16 3.39
CA LEU A 21 -7.41 -10.32 2.43
C LEU A 21 -7.78 -11.13 1.20
N ALA A 22 -8.96 -10.87 0.66
CA ALA A 22 -9.32 -11.30 -0.68
C ALA A 22 -8.92 -10.21 -1.69
N GLY A 23 -8.39 -10.60 -2.85
CA GLY A 23 -7.90 -9.64 -3.84
C GLY A 23 -8.96 -8.66 -4.38
N ASN A 24 -10.26 -8.98 -4.26
CA ASN A 24 -11.35 -8.06 -4.60
C ASN A 24 -11.51 -6.93 -3.58
N GLU A 25 -11.31 -7.19 -2.28
CA GLU A 25 -11.40 -6.17 -1.23
C GLU A 25 -10.38 -5.05 -1.45
N LEU A 26 -9.16 -5.40 -1.83
CA LEU A 26 -8.11 -4.42 -2.13
C LEU A 26 -8.43 -3.57 -3.38
N ARG A 27 -9.02 -4.20 -4.41
CA ARG A 27 -9.42 -3.51 -5.64
C ARG A 27 -10.52 -2.49 -5.40
N GLU A 28 -11.58 -2.91 -4.72
CA GLU A 28 -12.70 -2.03 -4.38
C GLU A 28 -12.22 -0.87 -3.53
N PHE A 29 -11.40 -1.16 -2.51
CA PHE A 29 -10.82 -0.14 -1.65
C PHE A 29 -9.95 0.87 -2.40
N THR A 30 -9.10 0.40 -3.32
CA THR A 30 -8.26 1.29 -4.14
C THR A 30 -9.10 2.19 -5.05
N SER A 31 -10.16 1.66 -5.66
CA SER A 31 -11.10 2.45 -6.47
C SER A 31 -11.80 3.51 -5.63
N THR A 32 -12.30 3.13 -4.45
CA THR A 32 -12.94 4.07 -3.52
C THR A 32 -11.99 5.20 -3.11
N ILE A 33 -10.72 4.89 -2.84
CA ILE A 33 -9.71 5.90 -2.52
C ILE A 33 -9.51 6.88 -3.68
N LYS A 34 -9.38 6.38 -4.90
CA LYS A 34 -9.18 7.21 -6.09
C LYS A 34 -10.36 8.12 -6.36
N GLU A 35 -11.58 7.63 -6.15
CA GLU A 35 -12.80 8.44 -6.30
C GLU A 35 -12.91 9.50 -5.19
N ALA A 36 -12.43 9.20 -3.97
CA ALA A 36 -12.47 10.12 -2.84
C ALA A 36 -11.38 11.21 -2.90
N LEU A 37 -10.23 10.91 -3.50
CA LEU A 37 -9.18 11.88 -3.71
C LEU A 37 -9.49 12.74 -4.95
N ASN A 38 -9.90 13.99 -4.73
CA ASN A 38 -10.03 15.01 -5.78
C ASN A 38 -8.66 15.50 -6.32
N SER A 39 -7.65 14.63 -6.35
CA SER A 39 -6.28 14.96 -6.72
C SER A 39 -5.77 14.00 -7.78
N ASP A 40 -5.04 14.54 -8.75
CA ASP A 40 -4.27 13.76 -9.71
C ASP A 40 -3.06 13.03 -9.06
N GLU A 41 -2.81 13.27 -7.77
CA GLU A 41 -1.71 12.69 -7.01
C GLU A 41 -2.18 11.78 -5.87
N LEU A 42 -1.63 10.58 -5.83
CA LEU A 42 -1.91 9.54 -4.84
C LEU A 42 -0.67 9.33 -3.97
N ARG A 43 -0.80 9.67 -2.68
CA ARG A 43 0.19 9.42 -1.63
C ARG A 43 -0.40 8.41 -0.65
N ILE A 44 0.33 7.33 -0.36
CA ILE A 44 -0.18 6.16 0.39
C ILE A 44 0.73 5.84 1.57
N VAL A 45 0.11 5.48 2.69
CA VAL A 45 0.72 4.77 3.82
C VAL A 45 -0.01 3.44 4.01
N GLU A 46 0.63 2.33 3.67
CA GLU A 46 0.12 0.98 3.86
C GLU A 46 0.80 0.34 5.07
N VAL A 47 0.02 -0.01 6.09
CA VAL A 47 0.51 -0.71 7.28
C VAL A 47 0.18 -2.19 7.16
N ILE A 48 1.18 -3.05 7.05
CA ILE A 48 1.01 -4.50 7.00
C ILE A 48 1.23 -5.05 8.41
N ALA A 49 0.13 -5.39 9.07
CA ALA A 49 0.15 -5.86 10.45
C ALA A 49 0.84 -7.22 10.59
N ASN A 50 1.30 -7.52 11.80
CA ASN A 50 2.05 -8.76 12.08
C ASN A 50 1.22 -10.03 11.86
N ASP A 51 -0.08 -9.95 12.09
CA ASP A 51 -1.07 -11.00 11.85
C ASP A 51 -1.50 -11.09 10.38
N TYR A 52 -0.90 -10.31 9.48
CA TYR A 52 -1.15 -10.44 8.06
C TYR A 52 -0.65 -11.79 7.55
N GLU A 53 -1.57 -12.61 7.07
CA GLU A 53 -1.33 -13.97 6.56
C GLU A 53 -1.15 -13.98 5.03
N GLY A 54 -1.14 -12.81 4.41
CA GLY A 54 -1.17 -12.68 2.97
C GLY A 54 -2.55 -12.99 2.38
N PHE A 55 -2.56 -13.17 1.07
CA PHE A 55 -3.77 -13.44 0.32
C PHE A 55 -3.92 -14.94 0.10
N GLY A 56 -4.61 -15.66 1.00
CA GLY A 56 -5.07 -17.05 0.78
C GLY A 56 -4.09 -18.09 0.16
N PRO A 57 -4.57 -19.27 -0.25
CA PRO A 57 -3.79 -20.19 -1.09
C PRO A 57 -3.77 -19.67 -2.54
N GLY A 58 -2.58 -19.37 -3.07
CA GLY A 58 -2.38 -18.88 -4.45
C GLY A 58 -2.28 -17.36 -4.61
N GLY A 59 -2.58 -16.57 -3.58
CA GLY A 59 -2.77 -15.13 -3.75
C GLY A 59 -1.49 -14.32 -3.93
N LEU A 60 -0.36 -14.58 -3.26
CA LEU A 60 0.83 -13.73 -3.45
C LEU A 60 1.24 -13.49 -4.92
N ALA A 61 1.12 -14.50 -5.80
CA ALA A 61 1.44 -14.36 -7.23
C ALA A 61 0.30 -13.72 -8.05
N GLU A 62 -0.96 -14.01 -7.74
CA GLU A 62 -2.12 -13.36 -8.38
C GLU A 62 -2.26 -11.90 -7.96
N ASP A 63 -1.95 -11.59 -6.70
CA ASP A 63 -2.02 -10.27 -6.10
C ASP A 63 -0.85 -9.38 -6.52
N LEU A 64 0.34 -9.93 -6.73
CA LEU A 64 1.41 -9.21 -7.42
C LEU A 64 0.98 -8.82 -8.84
N LYS A 65 0.31 -9.70 -9.59
CA LYS A 65 -0.21 -9.34 -10.93
C LYS A 65 -1.29 -8.26 -10.86
N LEU A 66 -2.16 -8.29 -9.84
CA LEU A 66 -3.22 -7.29 -9.67
C LEU A 66 -2.67 -5.94 -9.22
N GLY A 67 -1.77 -5.92 -8.24
CA GLY A 67 -1.08 -4.71 -7.76
C GLY A 67 -0.22 -4.09 -8.86
N LEU A 68 0.55 -4.89 -9.59
CA LEU A 68 1.31 -4.45 -10.76
C LEU A 68 0.37 -3.97 -11.87
N GLY A 69 -0.72 -4.70 -12.17
CA GLY A 69 -1.72 -4.29 -13.16
C GLY A 69 -2.36 -2.94 -12.87
N MET A 70 -2.64 -2.64 -11.60
CA MET A 70 -3.14 -1.33 -11.17
C MET A 70 -2.09 -0.22 -11.26
N LEU A 71 -0.82 -0.52 -10.94
CA LEU A 71 0.31 0.40 -11.15
C LEU A 71 0.48 0.74 -12.64
N PHE A 72 0.31 -0.23 -13.54
CA PHE A 72 0.37 0.00 -14.98
C PHE A 72 -0.81 0.83 -15.52
N GLN A 73 -2.02 0.67 -14.97
CA GLN A 73 -3.22 1.39 -15.45
C GLN A 73 -3.32 2.83 -14.96
N HIS A 74 -2.73 3.16 -13.80
CA HIS A 74 -2.80 4.50 -13.20
C HIS A 74 -1.42 5.08 -12.89
N HIS A 75 -0.45 4.71 -13.73
CA HIS A 75 0.98 4.95 -13.56
C HIS A 75 1.34 6.42 -13.23
N SER A 76 0.59 7.40 -13.74
CA SER A 76 0.90 8.82 -13.55
C SER A 76 0.48 9.40 -12.19
N ALA A 77 -0.42 8.75 -11.46
CA ALA A 77 -0.99 9.31 -10.23
C ALA A 77 -0.19 8.95 -8.96
N PHE A 78 0.49 7.80 -8.93
CA PHE A 78 1.23 7.36 -7.74
C PHE A 78 2.49 8.20 -7.52
N LYS A 79 2.54 8.98 -6.44
CA LYS A 79 3.69 9.83 -6.09
C LYS A 79 4.58 9.21 -5.03
N LYS A 80 4.00 8.82 -3.89
CA LYS A 80 4.71 8.25 -2.74
C LYS A 80 3.93 7.11 -2.12
N ILE A 81 4.60 6.00 -1.88
CA ILE A 81 4.04 4.81 -1.23
C ILE A 81 4.96 4.45 -0.05
N ALA A 82 4.48 4.64 1.17
CA ALA A 82 5.14 4.18 2.37
C ALA A 82 4.55 2.82 2.76
N VAL A 83 5.39 1.78 2.81
CA VAL A 83 4.99 0.47 3.33
C VAL A 83 5.58 0.31 4.72
N VAL A 84 4.73 0.02 5.70
CA VAL A 84 5.09 -0.07 7.11
C VAL A 84 4.87 -1.50 7.59
N THR A 85 5.96 -2.24 7.86
CA THR A 85 5.88 -3.65 8.22
C THR A 85 7.16 -4.17 8.88
N ASP A 86 7.01 -5.14 9.78
CA ASP A 86 8.13 -5.90 10.35
C ASP A 86 8.31 -7.28 9.69
N LYS A 87 7.57 -7.56 8.60
CA LYS A 87 7.60 -8.87 7.94
C LYS A 87 8.73 -8.93 6.90
N GLU A 88 9.69 -9.82 7.12
CA GLU A 88 10.85 -10.00 6.23
C GLU A 88 10.44 -10.35 4.78
N TRP A 89 9.46 -11.24 4.59
CA TRP A 89 9.05 -11.63 3.24
C TRP A 89 8.49 -10.45 2.44
N VAL A 90 7.78 -9.52 3.09
CA VAL A 90 7.26 -8.31 2.44
C VAL A 90 8.41 -7.42 1.99
N THR A 91 9.40 -7.25 2.87
CA THR A 91 10.63 -6.50 2.58
C THR A 91 11.33 -7.05 1.34
N HIS A 92 11.50 -8.38 1.26
CA HIS A 92 12.12 -9.03 0.11
C HIS A 92 11.29 -8.87 -1.17
N THR A 93 9.97 -9.01 -1.10
CA THR A 93 9.07 -8.82 -2.24
C THR A 93 9.13 -7.39 -2.77
N LEU A 94 9.11 -6.38 -1.88
CA LEU A 94 9.21 -4.98 -2.27
C LEU A 94 10.56 -4.66 -2.89
N HIS A 95 11.67 -5.15 -2.34
CA HIS A 95 12.98 -4.96 -2.97
C HIS A 95 13.04 -5.53 -4.39
N ALA A 96 12.36 -6.65 -4.65
CA ALA A 96 12.34 -7.27 -5.98
C ALA A 96 11.48 -6.48 -7.00
N LEU A 97 10.54 -5.65 -6.55
CA LEU A 97 9.48 -5.08 -7.40
C LEU A 97 9.37 -3.55 -7.32
N ALA A 98 10.10 -2.90 -6.41
CA ALA A 98 10.08 -1.45 -6.23
C ALA A 98 10.40 -0.68 -7.53
N TRP A 99 11.25 -1.25 -8.39
CA TRP A 99 11.61 -0.67 -9.70
C TRP A 99 10.44 -0.57 -10.69
N MET A 100 9.34 -1.30 -10.43
CA MET A 100 8.12 -1.25 -11.25
C MET A 100 7.14 -0.18 -10.79
N VAL A 101 7.40 0.48 -9.65
CA VAL A 101 6.53 1.51 -9.10
C VAL A 101 6.85 2.84 -9.80
N PRO A 102 5.83 3.57 -10.32
CA PRO A 102 6.02 4.84 -11.02
C PRO A 102 6.62 5.97 -10.18
N GLY A 103 6.33 5.93 -8.88
CA GLY A 103 6.69 6.95 -7.90
C GLY A 103 7.71 6.42 -6.89
N GLU A 104 7.90 7.18 -5.82
CA GLU A 104 8.82 6.78 -4.76
C GLU A 104 8.14 5.75 -3.85
N ILE A 105 8.88 4.70 -3.50
CA ILE A 105 8.47 3.72 -2.50
C ILE A 105 9.51 3.67 -1.38
N SER A 106 9.05 3.62 -0.14
CA SER A 106 9.91 3.48 1.02
C SER A 106 9.32 2.50 2.03
N LEU A 107 10.22 1.77 2.69
CA LEU A 107 9.90 0.79 3.71
C LEU A 107 10.20 1.36 5.10
N PHE A 108 9.32 1.10 6.06
CA PHE A 108 9.43 1.54 7.44
C PHE A 108 9.07 0.38 8.38
N GLY A 109 9.67 0.35 9.58
CA GLY A 109 9.22 -0.54 10.65
C GLY A 109 7.86 -0.13 11.22
N LEU A 110 7.15 -1.05 11.90
CA LEU A 110 5.87 -0.72 12.54
C LEU A 110 6.01 0.36 13.62
N ASP A 111 7.18 0.47 14.25
CA ASP A 111 7.56 1.53 15.20
C ASP A 111 7.85 2.88 14.53
N GLU A 112 8.00 2.91 13.20
CA GLU A 112 8.28 4.11 12.41
C GLU A 112 7.03 4.66 11.69
N LEU A 113 5.82 4.22 12.05
CA LEU A 113 4.59 4.63 11.38
C LEU A 113 4.44 6.15 11.26
N ASP A 114 4.74 6.92 12.31
CA ASP A 114 4.61 8.38 12.23
C ASP A 114 5.64 9.01 11.29
N ARG A 115 6.85 8.44 11.21
CA ARG A 115 7.86 8.85 10.22
C ARG A 115 7.40 8.52 8.81
N ALA A 116 6.77 7.36 8.60
CA ALA A 116 6.21 6.95 7.32
C ALA A 116 5.12 7.91 6.83
N LYS A 117 4.22 8.34 7.72
CA LYS A 117 3.19 9.34 7.42
C LYS A 117 3.79 10.67 6.96
N VAL A 118 4.78 11.18 7.68
CA VAL A 118 5.46 12.44 7.34
C VAL A 118 6.20 12.33 6.01
N TRP A 119 6.89 11.22 5.76
CA TRP A 119 7.58 10.99 4.49
C TRP A 119 6.59 10.93 3.33
N ALA A 120 5.47 10.23 3.46
CA ALA A 120 4.46 10.14 2.41
C ALA A 120 3.85 11.50 2.05
N ALA A 121 3.72 12.42 3.01
CA ALA A 121 3.20 13.77 2.83
C ALA A 121 4.19 14.77 2.21
N SER A 122 5.47 14.41 2.15
CA SER A 122 6.54 15.31 1.68
C SER A 122 6.59 15.52 0.17
#